data_AF-C9YGW0-F1
#
_entry.id   AF-C9YGW0-F1
#
_cell.length_a   1.000
_cell.length_b   1.000
_cell.length_c   1.000
_cell.angle_alpha   90.00
_cell.angle_beta   90.00
_cell.angle_gamma   90.00
#
_symmetry.space_group_name_H-M   'P 1'
#
loop_
_entity.id
_entity.type
_entity.pdbx_description
1 polymer ?
#
loop_
_entity_poly.entity_id
_entity_poly.type
_entity_poly.pdbx_seq_one_letter_code
_entity_poly.pdbx_strand_id
1 'polypeptide(L)'
;MRGARAFADALTSTQREFLADAARRANAEPPLHLNTFWISGGGPAEPLQLGRVEPERAALLATLLPDCHFQADGETAGLHWQVLALPANERSTLLQAALEQCHARGLVHGWRKEAFAFWHHDCLMPPDDEQPPLLAVERAGFRFLGMRSHAVHINGFTPDGRLWCGRRALTKATDPGLLDNVTAGGLPADESPLGCALRELQEEAGAVLEDAHTLHDAGLVRTARMDAGGWHDETLLVYNWACADGWEPANQDGEVTGFVCMNAAQTLAQIEAGAFTQDAVASLAQGLGLL
;
A
#
# COMPACT_ATOMS: atom_id res chain seq x y z
N MET A 1 6.14 21.68 8.48
CA MET A 1 7.46 21.24 8.97
C MET A 1 8.58 21.92 8.17
N ARG A 2 9.70 22.33 8.80
CA ARG A 2 10.75 23.20 8.20
C ARG A 2 11.48 22.55 7.01
N GLY A 3 11.93 21.30 7.16
CA GLY A 3 12.64 20.56 6.11
C GLY A 3 11.81 20.33 4.86
N ALA A 4 10.57 19.83 4.99
CA ALA A 4 9.65 19.67 3.86
C ALA A 4 9.40 20.99 3.12
N ARG A 5 9.24 22.10 3.86
CA ARG A 5 9.08 23.43 3.26
C ARG A 5 10.34 23.87 2.51
N ALA A 6 11.53 23.67 3.08
CA ALA A 6 12.80 23.99 2.42
C ALA A 6 13.00 23.16 1.13
N PHE A 7 12.68 21.87 1.18
CA PHE A 7 12.68 21.00 -0.01
C PHE A 7 11.69 21.52 -1.06
N ALA A 8 10.45 21.82 -0.66
CA ALA A 8 9.43 22.35 -1.55
C ALA A 8 9.87 23.66 -2.20
N ASP A 9 10.34 24.64 -1.40
CA ASP A 9 10.76 25.97 -1.86
C ASP A 9 11.92 25.92 -2.87
N ALA A 10 12.70 24.83 -2.88
CA ALA A 10 13.75 24.59 -3.88
C ALA A 10 13.22 24.08 -5.24
N LEU A 11 11.94 23.66 -5.32
CA LEU A 11 11.31 23.21 -6.56
C LEU A 11 10.72 24.39 -7.35
N THR A 12 11.06 24.44 -8.64
CA THR A 12 10.38 25.33 -9.61
C THR A 12 8.93 24.88 -9.86
N SER A 13 8.10 25.76 -10.44
CA SER A 13 6.72 25.42 -10.80
C SER A 13 6.64 24.20 -11.74
N THR A 14 7.49 24.16 -12.78
CA THR A 14 7.55 23.03 -13.71
C THR A 14 7.92 21.72 -13.03
N GLN A 15 8.83 21.77 -12.05
CA GLN A 15 9.22 20.58 -11.29
C GLN A 15 8.12 20.08 -10.35
N ARG A 16 7.34 21.00 -9.76
CA ARG A 16 6.16 20.65 -8.96
C ARG A 16 5.08 20.01 -9.82
N GLU A 17 4.81 20.57 -10.99
CA GLU A 17 3.89 19.99 -11.98
C GLU A 17 4.34 18.59 -12.42
N PHE A 18 5.63 18.42 -12.74
CA PHE A 18 6.20 17.12 -13.08
C PHE A 18 5.97 16.07 -11.98
N LEU A 19 6.23 16.43 -10.71
CA LEU A 19 6.06 15.53 -9.58
C LEU A 19 4.57 15.18 -9.36
N ALA A 20 3.67 16.15 -9.48
CA ALA A 20 2.23 15.93 -9.38
C ALA A 20 1.73 15.01 -10.51
N ASP A 21 2.21 15.19 -11.75
CA ASP A 21 1.89 14.32 -12.87
C ASP A 21 2.45 12.91 -12.69
N ALA A 22 3.67 12.78 -12.15
CA ALA A 22 4.26 11.48 -11.85
C ALA A 22 3.47 10.71 -10.80
N ALA A 23 3.03 11.40 -9.74
CA ALA A 23 2.16 10.83 -8.72
C ALA A 23 0.79 10.42 -9.28
N ARG A 24 0.16 11.24 -10.14
CA ARG A 24 -1.10 10.86 -10.81
C ARG A 24 -0.97 9.59 -11.65
N ARG A 25 0.18 9.37 -12.30
CA ARG A 25 0.45 8.15 -13.08
C ARG A 25 0.58 6.89 -12.22
N ALA A 26 0.85 7.02 -10.93
CA ALA A 26 0.91 5.89 -10.00
C ALA A 26 -0.48 5.31 -9.67
N ASN A 27 -1.57 5.97 -10.10
CA ASN A 27 -2.95 5.52 -9.93
C ASN A 27 -3.58 5.20 -11.30
N ALA A 28 -3.36 3.98 -11.79
CA ALA A 28 -3.93 3.51 -13.03
C ALA A 28 -5.41 3.11 -12.87
N GLU A 29 -6.14 3.14 -13.98
CA GLU A 29 -7.47 2.54 -14.05
C GLU A 29 -7.36 1.00 -14.11
N PRO A 30 -8.30 0.27 -13.50
CA PRO A 30 -8.30 -1.19 -13.55
C PRO A 30 -8.55 -1.67 -14.99
N PRO A 31 -7.76 -2.64 -15.48
CA PRO A 31 -7.99 -3.21 -16.80
C PRO A 31 -9.39 -3.81 -16.96
N LEU A 32 -9.99 -3.62 -18.14
CA LEU A 32 -11.37 -4.03 -18.43
C LEU A 32 -11.59 -5.55 -18.37
N HIS A 33 -10.53 -6.35 -18.48
CA HIS A 33 -10.62 -7.81 -18.42
C HIS A 33 -10.70 -8.35 -16.98
N LEU A 34 -10.43 -7.53 -15.97
CA LEU A 34 -10.55 -7.93 -14.57
C LEU A 34 -12.02 -8.07 -14.19
N ASN A 35 -12.34 -9.19 -13.54
CA ASN A 35 -13.65 -9.39 -12.95
C ASN A 35 -13.72 -8.70 -11.60
N THR A 36 -14.80 -7.97 -11.34
CA THR A 36 -15.08 -7.50 -9.98
C THR A 36 -15.38 -8.70 -9.09
N PHE A 37 -14.76 -8.73 -7.92
CA PHE A 37 -15.03 -9.71 -6.88
C PHE A 37 -15.98 -9.10 -5.85
N TRP A 38 -17.17 -9.65 -5.76
CA TRP A 38 -18.30 -9.19 -4.95
C TRP A 38 -18.52 -10.09 -3.74
N ILE A 39 -18.98 -9.51 -2.64
CA ILE A 39 -19.50 -10.22 -1.46
C ILE A 39 -20.93 -9.77 -1.15
N SER A 40 -21.83 -10.70 -0.86
CA SER A 40 -23.24 -10.41 -0.60
C SER A 40 -23.85 -11.32 0.47
N GLY A 41 -25.01 -10.94 1.00
CA GLY A 41 -25.69 -11.62 2.12
C GLY A 41 -26.91 -12.45 1.73
N GLY A 42 -27.14 -12.69 0.44
CA GLY A 42 -28.32 -13.42 -0.06
C GLY A 42 -29.66 -12.65 0.03
N GLY A 43 -29.67 -11.45 0.61
CA GLY A 43 -30.81 -10.53 0.66
C GLY A 43 -30.83 -9.50 -0.49
N PRO A 44 -31.78 -8.54 -0.48
CA PRO A 44 -31.94 -7.55 -1.55
C PRO A 44 -30.89 -6.42 -1.53
N ALA A 45 -29.97 -6.43 -0.56
CA ALA A 45 -28.92 -5.42 -0.46
C ALA A 45 -27.92 -5.56 -1.62
N GLU A 46 -27.41 -4.43 -2.09
CA GLU A 46 -26.38 -4.42 -3.12
C GLU A 46 -25.10 -5.15 -2.64
N PRO A 47 -24.45 -5.91 -3.52
CA PRO A 47 -23.18 -6.56 -3.18
C PRO A 47 -22.09 -5.52 -2.92
N LEU A 48 -21.20 -5.83 -1.99
CA LEU A 48 -20.01 -5.02 -1.71
C LEU A 48 -18.85 -5.50 -2.58
N GLN A 49 -18.08 -4.57 -3.14
CA GLN A 49 -16.86 -4.94 -3.85
C GLN A 49 -15.77 -5.31 -2.84
N LEU A 50 -15.17 -6.49 -3.00
CA LEU A 50 -13.94 -6.90 -2.33
C LEU A 50 -12.71 -6.44 -3.12
N GLY A 51 -12.69 -6.71 -4.42
CA GLY A 51 -11.50 -6.48 -5.25
C GLY A 51 -11.73 -6.72 -6.73
N ARG A 52 -10.63 -6.87 -7.48
CA ARG A 52 -10.63 -7.11 -8.92
C ARG A 52 -9.66 -8.23 -9.28
N VAL A 53 -10.17 -9.29 -9.88
CA VAL A 53 -9.42 -10.54 -10.10
C VAL A 53 -9.31 -10.91 -11.57
N GLU A 54 -8.19 -11.50 -11.95
CA GLU A 54 -7.99 -12.09 -13.27
C GLU A 54 -9.05 -13.20 -13.53
N PRO A 55 -9.54 -13.37 -14.77
CA PRO A 55 -10.58 -14.35 -15.09
C PRO A 55 -10.28 -15.78 -14.65
N GLU A 56 -9.04 -16.23 -14.82
CA GLU A 56 -8.62 -17.57 -14.40
C GLU A 56 -8.65 -17.74 -12.88
N ARG A 57 -8.31 -16.68 -12.13
CA ARG A 57 -8.39 -16.66 -10.66
C ARG A 57 -9.83 -16.62 -10.20
N ALA A 58 -10.69 -15.87 -10.89
CA ALA A 58 -12.12 -15.83 -10.61
C ALA A 58 -12.74 -17.24 -10.74
N ALA A 59 -12.43 -17.92 -11.85
CA ALA A 59 -12.89 -19.29 -12.08
C ALA A 59 -12.37 -20.25 -11.00
N LEU A 60 -11.10 -20.14 -10.61
CA LEU A 60 -10.54 -20.94 -9.54
C LEU A 60 -11.23 -20.68 -8.19
N LEU A 61 -11.39 -19.42 -7.79
CA LEU A 61 -12.03 -19.04 -6.53
C LEU A 61 -13.47 -19.56 -6.44
N ALA A 62 -14.23 -19.55 -7.55
CA ALA A 62 -15.57 -20.15 -7.61
C ALA A 62 -15.58 -21.66 -7.28
N THR A 63 -14.46 -22.37 -7.47
CA THR A 63 -14.32 -23.79 -7.10
C THR A 63 -13.83 -24.01 -5.67
N LEU A 64 -13.16 -23.01 -5.08
CA LEU A 64 -12.52 -23.12 -3.76
C LEU A 64 -13.40 -22.57 -2.64
N LEU A 65 -14.12 -21.49 -2.91
CA LEU A 65 -14.96 -20.80 -1.94
C LEU A 65 -16.38 -21.39 -1.93
N PRO A 66 -16.98 -21.62 -0.74
CA PRO A 66 -18.38 -22.00 -0.66
C PRO A 66 -19.28 -20.85 -1.11
N ASP A 67 -20.44 -21.18 -1.69
CA ASP A 67 -21.45 -20.21 -2.14
C ASP A 67 -20.87 -19.10 -3.03
N CYS A 68 -19.88 -19.48 -3.85
CA CYS A 68 -19.19 -18.60 -4.79
C CYS A 68 -19.51 -18.99 -6.23
N HIS A 69 -19.98 -18.04 -7.03
CA HIS A 69 -20.39 -18.29 -8.42
C HIS A 69 -20.09 -17.08 -9.31
N PHE A 70 -20.07 -17.31 -10.61
CA PHE A 70 -19.83 -16.26 -11.59
C PHE A 70 -21.15 -15.75 -12.17
N GLN A 71 -21.30 -14.43 -12.27
CA GLN A 71 -22.40 -13.75 -12.94
C GLN A 71 -21.88 -13.06 -14.19
N ALA A 72 -22.36 -13.46 -15.37
CA ALA A 72 -21.83 -12.99 -16.65
C ALA A 72 -22.33 -11.59 -17.06
N ASP A 73 -23.56 -11.24 -16.66
CA ASP A 73 -24.26 -10.05 -17.15
C ASP A 73 -24.84 -9.21 -16.00
N GLY A 74 -25.22 -7.97 -16.33
CA GLY A 74 -25.82 -7.01 -15.40
C GLY A 74 -24.83 -6.04 -14.77
N GLU A 75 -25.34 -5.09 -13.99
CA GLU A 75 -24.54 -4.03 -13.35
C GLU A 75 -23.51 -4.59 -12.35
N THR A 76 -23.77 -5.78 -11.82
CA THR A 76 -22.91 -6.50 -10.87
C THR A 76 -22.24 -7.72 -11.49
N ALA A 77 -21.99 -7.74 -12.82
CA ALA A 77 -21.23 -8.82 -13.44
C ALA A 77 -19.87 -9.04 -12.75
N GLY A 78 -19.45 -10.30 -12.62
CA GLY A 78 -18.22 -10.70 -11.93
C GLY A 78 -18.37 -11.93 -11.04
N LEU A 79 -17.41 -12.12 -10.13
CA LEU A 79 -17.40 -13.21 -9.17
C LEU A 79 -18.20 -12.81 -7.92
N HIS A 80 -19.15 -13.62 -7.49
CA HIS A 80 -19.98 -13.37 -6.31
C HIS A 80 -19.72 -14.39 -5.22
N TRP A 81 -19.49 -13.93 -3.99
CA TRP A 81 -19.33 -14.77 -2.81
C TRP A 81 -20.40 -14.45 -1.75
N GLN A 82 -21.35 -15.37 -1.55
CA GLN A 82 -22.57 -15.10 -0.79
C GLN A 82 -22.45 -15.44 0.70
N VAL A 83 -21.49 -14.82 1.40
CA VAL A 83 -21.19 -15.13 2.80
C VAL A 83 -21.24 -13.93 3.74
N LEU A 84 -21.76 -12.77 3.30
CA LEU A 84 -21.79 -11.55 4.13
C LEU A 84 -22.58 -11.75 5.44
N ALA A 85 -23.52 -12.70 5.46
CA ALA A 85 -24.28 -13.07 6.64
C ALA A 85 -23.45 -13.85 7.70
N LEU A 86 -22.33 -14.44 7.31
CA LEU A 86 -21.43 -15.13 8.26
C LEU A 86 -20.63 -14.11 9.09
N PRO A 87 -20.25 -14.42 10.33
CA PRO A 87 -19.33 -13.60 11.13
C PRO A 87 -17.98 -13.30 10.43
N ALA A 88 -17.35 -12.18 10.77
CA ALA A 88 -16.09 -11.72 10.14
C ALA A 88 -14.94 -12.74 10.24
N ASN A 89 -14.81 -13.42 11.38
CA ASN A 89 -13.82 -14.47 11.60
C ASN A 89 -14.07 -15.72 10.73
N GLU A 90 -15.34 -16.08 10.50
CA GLU A 90 -15.70 -17.19 9.61
C GLU A 90 -15.40 -16.84 8.14
N ARG A 91 -15.77 -15.63 7.69
CA ARG A 91 -15.39 -15.12 6.36
C ARG A 91 -13.87 -15.16 6.18
N SER A 92 -13.13 -14.64 7.16
CA SER A 92 -11.66 -14.64 7.17
C SER A 92 -11.10 -16.05 7.05
N THR A 93 -11.63 -17.01 7.82
CA THR A 93 -11.19 -18.41 7.79
C THR A 93 -11.40 -19.06 6.42
N LEU A 94 -12.57 -18.85 5.80
CA LEU A 94 -12.90 -19.42 4.49
C LEU A 94 -12.00 -18.86 3.38
N LEU A 95 -11.80 -17.53 3.37
CA LEU A 95 -10.95 -16.89 2.36
C LEU A 95 -9.47 -17.24 2.57
N GLN A 96 -9.01 -17.28 3.82
CA GLN A 96 -7.66 -17.70 4.19
C GLN A 96 -7.37 -19.13 3.71
N ALA A 97 -8.30 -20.08 3.93
CA ALA A 97 -8.14 -21.46 3.47
C ALA A 97 -8.06 -21.58 1.93
N ALA A 98 -8.79 -20.74 1.19
CA ALA A 98 -8.67 -20.66 -0.26
C ALA A 98 -7.30 -20.09 -0.69
N LEU A 99 -6.81 -19.04 -0.02
CA LEU A 99 -5.50 -18.45 -0.26
C LEU A 99 -4.36 -19.42 0.05
N GLU A 100 -4.46 -20.23 1.10
CA GLU A 100 -3.49 -21.27 1.43
C GLU A 100 -3.40 -22.35 0.34
N GLN A 101 -4.54 -22.76 -0.22
CA GLN A 101 -4.56 -23.68 -1.36
C GLN A 101 -3.93 -23.06 -2.61
N CYS A 102 -4.19 -21.77 -2.88
CA CYS A 102 -3.55 -21.05 -3.98
C CYS A 102 -2.03 -20.90 -3.75
N HIS A 103 -1.60 -20.63 -2.51
CA HIS A 103 -0.20 -20.57 -2.14
C HIS A 103 0.50 -21.92 -2.31
N ALA A 104 -0.12 -23.03 -1.87
CA ALA A 104 0.41 -24.38 -2.05
C ALA A 104 0.57 -24.78 -3.53
N ARG A 105 -0.22 -24.17 -4.43
CA ARG A 105 -0.11 -24.32 -5.89
C ARG A 105 0.88 -23.35 -6.54
N GLY A 106 1.52 -22.49 -5.75
CA GLY A 106 2.45 -21.48 -6.24
C GLY A 106 1.78 -20.31 -6.98
N LEU A 107 0.51 -20.02 -6.70
CA LEU A 107 -0.24 -18.93 -7.32
C LEU A 107 -0.23 -17.63 -6.49
N VAL A 108 -0.05 -17.76 -5.17
CA VAL A 108 0.14 -16.64 -4.24
C VAL A 108 1.59 -16.66 -3.78
N HIS A 109 2.30 -15.57 -4.03
CA HIS A 109 3.73 -15.41 -3.73
C HIS A 109 3.96 -14.40 -2.61
N GLY A 110 5.13 -14.46 -1.98
CA GLY A 110 5.51 -13.48 -0.95
C GLY A 110 4.77 -13.66 0.38
N TRP A 111 4.34 -14.88 0.71
CA TRP A 111 3.68 -15.23 1.95
C TRP A 111 4.53 -14.87 3.18
N ARG A 112 3.98 -14.10 4.13
CA ARG A 112 4.69 -13.59 5.31
C ARG A 112 4.15 -14.08 6.63
N LYS A 113 3.00 -14.76 6.66
CA LYS A 113 2.26 -15.09 7.89
C LYS A 113 1.83 -13.82 8.63
N GLU A 114 1.33 -12.87 7.86
CA GLU A 114 0.92 -11.55 8.32
C GLU A 114 -0.43 -11.22 7.69
N ALA A 115 -1.42 -10.94 8.53
CA ALA A 115 -2.77 -10.63 8.07
C ALA A 115 -2.93 -9.13 7.86
N PHE A 116 -3.55 -8.73 6.75
CA PHE A 116 -4.07 -7.39 6.53
C PHE A 116 -5.59 -7.40 6.70
N ALA A 117 -6.13 -6.30 7.19
CA ALA A 117 -7.56 -6.10 7.38
C ALA A 117 -8.20 -5.43 6.16
N PHE A 118 -9.46 -5.77 5.89
CA PHE A 118 -10.26 -5.16 4.86
C PHE A 118 -11.63 -4.77 5.42
N TRP A 119 -12.04 -3.51 5.25
CA TRP A 119 -13.33 -3.00 5.70
C TRP A 119 -14.33 -2.90 4.55
N HIS A 120 -13.99 -2.15 3.51
CA HIS A 120 -14.73 -2.04 2.26
C HIS A 120 -13.81 -1.46 1.18
N HIS A 121 -14.21 -1.57 -0.10
CA HIS A 121 -13.35 -1.14 -1.22
C HIS A 121 -12.93 0.33 -1.10
N ASP A 122 -13.85 1.22 -0.72
CA ASP A 122 -13.59 2.66 -0.62
C ASP A 122 -13.01 3.13 0.72
N CYS A 123 -12.50 2.20 1.54
CA CYS A 123 -11.91 2.52 2.84
C CYS A 123 -10.56 3.23 2.63
N LEU A 124 -10.55 4.55 2.82
CA LEU A 124 -9.34 5.37 2.70
C LEU A 124 -8.44 5.27 3.94
N MET A 125 -9.05 5.14 5.11
CA MET A 125 -8.35 5.04 6.39
C MET A 125 -9.01 3.93 7.22
N PRO A 126 -8.23 3.05 7.87
CA PRO A 126 -8.76 2.15 8.89
C PRO A 126 -9.54 2.94 9.95
N PRO A 127 -10.73 2.48 10.35
CA PRO A 127 -11.54 3.19 11.32
C PRO A 127 -10.95 3.09 12.74
N ASP A 128 -10.93 4.21 13.46
CA ASP A 128 -10.41 4.31 14.83
C ASP A 128 -11.44 3.90 15.91
N ASP A 129 -12.67 3.56 15.52
CA ASP A 129 -13.81 3.34 16.43
C ASP A 129 -14.05 1.87 16.80
N GLU A 130 -12.99 1.05 16.73
CA GLU A 130 -13.02 -0.39 16.99
C GLU A 130 -13.97 -1.18 16.08
N GLN A 131 -14.46 -0.59 14.97
CA GLN A 131 -15.26 -1.32 14.01
C GLN A 131 -14.46 -2.51 13.43
N PRO A 132 -14.92 -3.76 13.65
CA PRO A 132 -14.20 -4.91 13.18
C PRO A 132 -14.15 -4.91 11.65
N PRO A 133 -13.02 -5.33 11.04
CA PRO A 133 -12.94 -5.43 9.60
C PRO A 133 -13.97 -6.41 9.06
N LEU A 134 -14.35 -6.22 7.80
CA LEU A 134 -15.20 -7.17 7.08
C LEU A 134 -14.53 -8.55 7.04
N LEU A 135 -13.21 -8.59 6.82
CA LEU A 135 -12.39 -9.78 6.97
C LEU A 135 -10.91 -9.40 7.12
N ALA A 136 -10.10 -10.34 7.60
CA ALA A 136 -8.64 -10.21 7.62
C ALA A 136 -8.00 -11.50 7.11
N VAL A 137 -7.06 -11.38 6.18
CA VAL A 137 -6.37 -12.52 5.54
C VAL A 137 -4.92 -12.17 5.25
N GLU A 138 -4.10 -13.18 4.94
CA GLU A 138 -2.70 -13.00 4.56
C GLU A 138 -2.49 -11.87 3.54
N ARG A 139 -1.52 -10.97 3.81
CA ARG A 139 -1.19 -9.80 2.97
C ARG A 139 -0.91 -10.16 1.53
N ALA A 140 -0.23 -11.29 1.27
CA ALA A 140 0.05 -11.77 -0.08
C ALA A 140 -1.22 -12.03 -0.90
N GLY A 141 -2.35 -12.30 -0.22
CA GLY A 141 -3.65 -12.50 -0.85
C GLY A 141 -4.28 -11.23 -1.40
N PHE A 142 -3.96 -10.04 -0.87
CA PHE A 142 -4.63 -8.79 -1.29
C PHE A 142 -4.42 -8.51 -2.77
N ARG A 143 -3.17 -8.57 -3.22
CA ARG A 143 -2.80 -8.41 -4.63
C ARG A 143 -3.33 -9.54 -5.52
N PHE A 144 -3.39 -10.76 -4.99
CA PHE A 144 -3.98 -11.89 -5.71
C PHE A 144 -5.48 -11.69 -5.98
N LEU A 145 -6.19 -11.13 -4.99
CA LEU A 145 -7.62 -10.86 -4.98
C LEU A 145 -7.99 -9.46 -5.54
N GLY A 146 -6.98 -8.62 -5.84
CA GLY A 146 -7.15 -7.22 -6.18
C GLY A 146 -7.90 -6.41 -5.13
N MET A 147 -7.78 -6.80 -3.86
CA MET A 147 -8.33 -6.07 -2.73
C MET A 147 -7.44 -4.88 -2.40
N ARG A 148 -8.05 -3.80 -1.91
CA ARG A 148 -7.32 -2.62 -1.47
C ARG A 148 -6.63 -2.88 -0.13
N SER A 149 -5.31 -2.68 -0.06
CA SER A 149 -4.54 -2.69 1.18
C SER A 149 -4.15 -1.27 1.61
N HIS A 150 -3.63 -1.15 2.84
CA HIS A 150 -3.07 0.08 3.39
C HIS A 150 -1.59 -0.10 3.68
N ALA A 151 -0.82 0.96 3.52
CA ALA A 151 0.60 1.01 3.82
C ALA A 151 0.98 2.38 4.37
N VAL A 152 1.95 2.45 5.28
CA VAL A 152 2.52 3.70 5.76
C VAL A 152 3.75 4.06 4.92
N HIS A 153 3.88 5.34 4.57
CA HIS A 153 5.04 5.84 3.84
C HIS A 153 5.57 7.10 4.52
N ILE A 154 6.87 7.12 4.85
CA ILE A 154 7.48 8.21 5.61
C ILE A 154 8.47 8.99 4.74
N ASN A 155 8.23 10.29 4.58
CA ASN A 155 9.18 11.21 3.97
C ASN A 155 10.08 11.81 5.07
N GLY A 156 11.33 11.36 5.17
CA GLY A 156 12.30 11.86 6.15
C GLY A 156 13.06 13.07 5.63
N PHE A 157 12.71 14.27 6.12
CA PHE A 157 13.39 15.50 5.72
C PHE A 157 14.39 15.98 6.78
N THR A 158 15.60 16.30 6.34
CA THR A 158 16.60 16.95 7.17
C THR A 158 16.24 18.42 7.42
N PRO A 159 16.81 19.06 8.46
CA PRO A 159 16.53 20.47 8.76
C PRO A 159 16.87 21.45 7.63
N ASP A 160 17.83 21.10 6.76
CA ASP A 160 18.26 21.87 5.60
C ASP A 160 17.47 21.57 4.31
N GLY A 161 16.47 20.68 4.36
CA GLY A 161 15.59 20.40 3.23
C GLY A 161 16.12 19.37 2.24
N ARG A 162 16.97 18.44 2.69
CA ARG A 162 17.29 17.22 1.96
C ARG A 162 16.34 16.10 2.38
N LEU A 163 16.20 15.09 1.52
CA LEU A 163 15.35 13.93 1.71
C LEU A 163 16.23 12.70 1.91
N TRP A 164 15.96 11.94 2.97
CA TRP A 164 16.50 10.60 3.14
C TRP A 164 15.63 9.59 2.36
N CYS A 165 16.30 8.75 1.58
CA CYS A 165 15.67 7.71 0.79
C CYS A 165 16.36 6.37 1.05
N GLY A 166 15.59 5.34 1.37
CA GLY A 166 16.07 3.97 1.43
C GLY A 166 16.31 3.43 0.02
N ARG A 167 17.37 2.64 -0.17
CA ARG A 167 17.55 1.84 -1.40
C ARG A 167 17.12 0.42 -1.10
N ARG A 168 16.01 0.00 -1.71
CA ARG A 168 15.43 -1.34 -1.50
C ARG A 168 16.47 -2.44 -1.76
N ALA A 169 16.51 -3.45 -0.91
CA ALA A 169 17.43 -4.57 -1.09
C ALA A 169 17.20 -5.29 -2.42
N LEU A 170 18.27 -5.81 -3.03
CA LEU A 170 18.17 -6.57 -4.29
C LEU A 170 17.40 -7.90 -4.13
N THR A 171 17.21 -8.34 -2.89
CA THR A 171 16.43 -9.53 -2.52
C THR A 171 14.92 -9.27 -2.40
N LYS A 172 14.47 -8.01 -2.44
CA LYS A 172 13.05 -7.67 -2.36
C LYS A 172 12.31 -8.19 -3.60
N ALA A 173 11.12 -8.75 -3.37
CA ALA A 173 10.28 -9.30 -4.45
C ALA A 173 9.67 -8.21 -5.35
N THR A 174 9.53 -6.98 -4.85
CA THR A 174 8.97 -5.84 -5.58
C THR A 174 10.02 -4.73 -5.62
N ASP A 175 10.25 -4.18 -6.82
CA ASP A 175 11.10 -3.03 -7.09
C ASP A 175 12.53 -3.11 -6.48
N PRO A 176 13.29 -4.22 -6.68
CA PRO A 176 14.61 -4.38 -6.09
C PRO A 176 15.59 -3.30 -6.58
N GLY A 177 16.34 -2.68 -5.66
CA GLY A 177 17.35 -1.67 -5.96
C GLY A 177 16.84 -0.26 -6.25
N LEU A 178 15.52 -0.07 -6.39
CA LEU A 178 14.92 1.26 -6.50
C LEU A 178 15.02 2.03 -5.18
N LEU A 179 15.01 3.35 -5.30
CA LEU A 179 14.87 4.27 -4.19
C LEU A 179 13.42 4.31 -3.71
N ASP A 180 13.26 4.41 -2.40
CA ASP A 180 11.98 4.46 -1.72
C ASP A 180 11.95 5.66 -0.75
N ASN A 181 10.86 5.76 -0.01
CA ASN A 181 10.79 6.58 1.21
C ASN A 181 11.96 6.30 2.18
N VAL A 182 12.13 7.10 3.24
CA VAL A 182 13.12 6.72 4.28
C VAL A 182 12.71 5.38 4.90
N THR A 183 11.41 5.16 5.01
CA THR A 183 10.80 3.93 5.47
C THR A 183 9.42 3.79 4.82
N ALA A 184 9.03 2.57 4.47
CA ALA A 184 7.66 2.25 4.08
C ALA A 184 7.28 0.81 4.43
N GLY A 185 6.07 0.61 4.94
CA GLY A 185 5.60 -0.70 5.39
C GLY A 185 4.11 -0.89 5.15
N GLY A 186 3.70 -2.13 4.87
CA GLY A 186 2.27 -2.45 4.78
C GLY A 186 1.64 -2.51 6.17
N LEU A 187 0.37 -2.13 6.30
CA LEU A 187 -0.32 -2.02 7.59
C LEU A 187 -0.95 -3.36 8.02
N PRO A 188 -0.44 -4.02 9.08
CA PRO A 188 -1.03 -5.23 9.63
C PRO A 188 -2.43 -5.00 10.20
N ALA A 189 -3.24 -6.06 10.27
CA ALA A 189 -4.62 -6.01 10.73
C ALA A 189 -4.80 -5.57 12.19
N ASP A 190 -3.77 -5.76 13.02
CA ASP A 190 -3.77 -5.53 14.46
C ASP A 190 -2.91 -4.32 14.89
N GLU A 191 -2.57 -3.45 13.94
CA GLU A 191 -1.71 -2.29 14.17
C GLU A 191 -2.40 -0.99 13.73
N SER A 192 -2.19 0.09 14.50
CA SER A 192 -2.64 1.42 14.08
C SER A 192 -1.68 2.02 13.05
N PRO A 193 -2.13 2.91 12.16
CA PRO A 193 -1.25 3.60 11.20
C PRO A 193 -0.03 4.25 11.85
N LEU A 194 -0.22 4.96 12.97
CA LEU A 194 0.89 5.60 13.69
C LEU A 194 1.83 4.56 14.32
N GLY A 195 1.30 3.48 14.89
CA GLY A 195 2.10 2.38 15.45
C GLY A 195 2.99 1.74 14.38
N CYS A 196 2.40 1.42 13.24
CA CYS A 196 3.08 0.89 12.06
C CYS A 196 4.20 1.82 11.60
N ALA A 197 3.90 3.12 11.42
CA ALA A 197 4.91 4.08 10.98
C ALA A 197 6.11 4.20 11.94
N LEU A 198 5.86 4.15 13.26
CA LEU A 198 6.92 4.19 14.28
C LEU A 198 7.76 2.90 14.28
N ARG A 199 7.12 1.73 14.19
CA ARG A 199 7.80 0.44 14.12
C ARG A 199 8.68 0.34 12.89
N GLU A 200 8.14 0.63 11.70
CA GLU A 200 8.86 0.57 10.44
C GLU A 200 10.06 1.54 10.44
N LEU A 201 9.91 2.75 11.02
CA LEU A 201 11.01 3.73 11.13
C LEU A 201 12.17 3.19 11.97
N GLN A 202 11.85 2.45 13.02
CA GLN A 202 12.82 1.80 13.87
C GLN A 202 13.48 0.60 13.17
N GLU A 203 12.70 -0.27 12.53
CA GLU A 203 13.16 -1.51 11.90
C GLU A 203 13.99 -1.24 10.64
N GLU A 204 13.52 -0.39 9.72
CA GLU A 204 14.23 -0.18 8.45
C GLU A 204 15.37 0.85 8.59
N ALA A 205 15.17 1.90 9.40
CA ALA A 205 16.07 3.07 9.44
C ALA A 205 16.73 3.31 10.80
N GLY A 206 16.40 2.53 11.84
CA GLY A 206 16.99 2.68 13.18
C GLY A 206 16.50 3.94 13.92
N ALA A 207 15.43 4.57 13.48
CA ALA A 207 14.90 5.78 14.10
C ALA A 207 13.98 5.45 15.28
N VAL A 208 14.41 5.79 16.50
CA VAL A 208 13.55 5.75 17.69
C VAL A 208 13.09 7.17 18.00
N LEU A 209 11.79 7.43 17.85
CA LEU A 209 11.22 8.76 18.06
C LEU A 209 10.82 8.90 19.53
N GLU A 210 11.52 9.76 20.27
CA GLU A 210 11.14 10.13 21.65
C GLU A 210 9.84 10.93 21.68
N ASP A 211 9.59 11.72 20.63
CA ASP A 211 8.37 12.51 20.44
C ASP A 211 7.73 12.17 19.10
N ALA A 212 6.61 11.45 19.15
CA ALA A 212 5.82 11.09 17.97
C ALA A 212 5.26 12.33 17.23
N HIS A 213 5.19 13.51 17.87
CA HIS A 213 4.75 14.74 17.20
C HIS A 213 5.74 15.26 16.14
N THR A 214 6.95 14.71 16.09
CA THR A 214 7.91 14.96 15.00
C THR A 214 7.52 14.26 13.69
N LEU A 215 6.63 13.26 13.78
CA LEU A 215 6.01 12.59 12.66
C LEU A 215 4.67 13.27 12.35
N HIS A 216 4.59 13.97 11.24
CA HIS A 216 3.42 14.75 10.85
C HIS A 216 2.59 13.98 9.83
N ASP A 217 1.30 13.78 10.12
CA ASP A 217 0.32 13.32 9.13
C ASP A 217 0.29 14.30 7.94
N ALA A 218 0.50 13.77 6.74
CA ALA A 218 0.49 14.52 5.49
C ALA A 218 -0.61 14.04 4.53
N GLY A 219 -1.62 13.34 5.04
CA GLY A 219 -2.76 12.82 4.31
C GLY A 219 -2.49 11.46 3.69
N LEU A 220 -3.22 11.17 2.61
CA LEU A 220 -3.18 9.87 1.94
C LEU A 220 -3.17 10.03 0.44
N VAL A 221 -2.61 9.02 -0.24
CA VAL A 221 -2.65 8.93 -1.71
C VAL A 221 -2.92 7.48 -2.11
N ARG A 222 -3.78 7.28 -3.10
CA ARG A 222 -4.02 5.94 -3.67
C ARG A 222 -3.03 5.68 -4.79
N THR A 223 -2.44 4.49 -4.81
CA THR A 223 -1.72 3.96 -5.96
C THR A 223 -2.36 2.67 -6.43
N ALA A 224 -2.36 2.47 -7.75
CA ALA A 224 -3.04 1.34 -8.36
C ALA A 224 -2.33 0.95 -9.65
N ARG A 225 -1.98 -0.33 -9.80
CA ARG A 225 -1.28 -0.84 -10.98
C ARG A 225 -1.45 -2.34 -11.15
N MET A 226 -1.32 -2.81 -12.39
CA MET A 226 -1.17 -4.24 -12.65
C MET A 226 0.28 -4.66 -12.39
N ASP A 227 0.47 -5.79 -11.73
CA ASP A 227 1.78 -6.43 -11.60
C ASP A 227 1.68 -7.97 -11.78
N ALA A 228 2.79 -8.68 -11.58
CA ALA A 228 2.81 -10.14 -11.71
C ALA A 228 1.93 -10.87 -10.65
N GLY A 229 1.67 -10.22 -9.52
CA GLY A 229 0.83 -10.72 -8.44
C GLY A 229 -0.66 -10.46 -8.67
N GLY A 230 -1.03 -9.55 -9.57
CA GLY A 230 -2.42 -9.23 -9.93
C GLY A 230 -2.67 -7.72 -9.93
N TRP A 231 -3.92 -7.33 -9.67
CA TRP A 231 -4.26 -5.93 -9.45
C TRP A 231 -3.73 -5.49 -8.09
N HIS A 232 -2.81 -4.55 -8.07
CA HIS A 232 -2.28 -3.95 -6.86
C HIS A 232 -3.01 -2.63 -6.62
N ASP A 233 -3.78 -2.55 -5.54
CA ASP A 233 -4.56 -1.35 -5.15
C ASP A 233 -4.19 -1.03 -3.70
N GLU A 234 -3.57 0.12 -3.47
CA GLU A 234 -3.08 0.52 -2.16
C GLU A 234 -3.48 1.95 -1.82
N THR A 235 -3.81 2.18 -0.56
CA THR A 235 -3.84 3.52 0.03
C THR A 235 -2.62 3.72 0.90
N LEU A 236 -1.80 4.69 0.51
CA LEU A 236 -0.58 5.07 1.22
C LEU A 236 -0.93 6.14 2.23
N LEU A 237 -0.71 5.85 3.51
CA LEU A 237 -0.84 6.75 4.64
C LEU A 237 0.49 7.48 4.81
N VAL A 238 0.49 8.78 4.46
CA VAL A 238 1.72 9.53 4.26
C VAL A 238 2.06 10.32 5.49
N TYR A 239 3.29 10.15 5.98
CA TYR A 239 3.84 10.94 7.05
C TYR A 239 5.06 11.72 6.60
N ASN A 240 5.19 12.96 7.04
CA ASN A 240 6.41 13.74 6.93
C ASN A 240 7.11 13.73 8.28
N TRP A 241 8.34 13.24 8.31
CA TRP A 241 9.16 13.22 9.50
C TRP A 241 10.20 14.34 9.47
N ALA A 242 10.27 15.12 10.54
CA ALA A 242 11.34 16.07 10.78
C ALA A 242 12.55 15.35 11.39
N CYS A 243 13.50 14.90 10.56
CA CYS A 243 14.70 14.23 11.05
C CYS A 243 15.48 15.16 11.98
N ALA A 244 16.03 14.60 13.06
CA ALA A 244 16.89 15.35 13.97
C ALA A 244 18.18 15.81 13.24
N ASP A 245 18.77 16.92 13.70
CA ASP A 245 20.03 17.40 13.14
C ASP A 245 21.15 16.40 13.40
N GLY A 246 21.93 16.09 12.36
CA GLY A 246 22.96 15.06 12.41
C GLY A 246 22.45 13.61 12.53
N TRP A 247 21.14 13.36 12.45
CA TRP A 247 20.64 11.99 12.41
C TRP A 247 21.00 11.31 11.08
N GLU A 248 21.49 10.09 11.18
CA GLU A 248 21.82 9.23 10.05
C GLU A 248 21.05 7.90 10.16
N PRO A 249 20.41 7.43 9.07
CA PRO A 249 19.72 6.16 9.07
C PRO A 249 20.69 4.98 9.15
N ALA A 250 20.29 3.95 9.86
CA ALA A 250 21.02 2.69 9.96
C ALA A 250 20.07 1.53 9.68
N ASN A 251 20.39 0.75 8.64
CA ASN A 251 19.67 -0.47 8.29
C ASN A 251 19.76 -1.51 9.42
N GLN A 252 18.63 -1.97 9.97
CA GLN A 252 18.61 -2.95 11.05
C GLN A 252 18.20 -4.36 10.61
N ASP A 253 17.36 -4.48 9.58
CA ASP A 253 16.67 -5.73 9.24
C ASP A 253 17.05 -6.31 7.87
N GLY A 254 17.82 -5.56 7.06
CA GLY A 254 18.26 -5.97 5.73
C GLY A 254 17.24 -5.73 4.62
N GLU A 255 16.14 -5.00 4.89
CA GLU A 255 15.12 -4.67 3.90
C GLU A 255 15.60 -3.62 2.88
N VAL A 256 16.56 -2.80 3.30
CA VAL A 256 17.32 -1.88 2.44
C VAL A 256 18.77 -2.34 2.26
N THR A 257 19.44 -1.87 1.21
CA THR A 257 20.90 -2.00 1.04
C THR A 257 21.68 -0.84 1.64
N GLY A 258 20.99 0.27 1.91
CA GLY A 258 21.55 1.50 2.45
C GLY A 258 20.67 2.69 2.14
N PHE A 259 21.15 3.88 2.50
CA PHE A 259 20.41 5.12 2.39
C PHE A 259 21.18 6.16 1.58
N VAL A 260 20.43 7.05 0.93
CA VAL A 260 20.99 8.23 0.27
C VAL A 260 20.27 9.49 0.77
N CYS A 261 21.03 10.55 1.02
CA CYS A 261 20.49 11.86 1.37
C CYS A 261 20.63 12.79 0.16
N MET A 262 19.50 13.26 -0.37
CA MET A 262 19.46 14.00 -1.63
C MET A 262 18.76 15.35 -1.47
N ASN A 263 19.27 16.38 -2.12
CA ASN A 263 18.53 17.63 -2.28
C ASN A 263 17.43 17.49 -3.35
N ALA A 264 16.55 18.49 -3.43
CA ALA A 264 15.43 18.49 -4.37
C ALA A 264 15.81 18.22 -5.83
N ALA A 265 16.90 18.83 -6.32
CA ALA A 265 17.36 18.64 -7.69
C ALA A 265 17.87 17.21 -7.95
N GLN A 266 18.62 16.64 -7.01
CA GLN A 266 19.08 15.25 -7.08
C GLN A 266 17.91 14.26 -7.03
N THR A 267 16.94 14.49 -6.13
CA THR A 267 15.75 13.65 -6.02
C THR A 267 14.96 13.64 -7.32
N LEU A 268 14.70 14.81 -7.92
CA LEU A 268 13.99 14.86 -9.21
C LEU A 268 14.73 14.17 -10.34
N ALA A 269 16.05 14.36 -10.44
CA ALA A 269 16.85 13.68 -11.46
C ALA A 269 16.74 12.15 -11.35
N GLN A 270 16.67 11.61 -10.13
CA GLN A 270 16.45 10.17 -9.90
C GLN A 270 15.02 9.73 -10.27
N ILE A 271 14.01 10.55 -9.96
CA ILE A 271 12.62 10.28 -10.35
C ILE A 271 12.48 10.28 -11.88
N GLU A 272 13.05 11.26 -12.57
CA GLU A 272 13.09 11.35 -14.04
C GLU A 272 13.82 10.16 -14.67
N ALA A 273 14.86 9.65 -14.01
CA ALA A 273 15.59 8.46 -14.44
C ALA A 273 14.85 7.14 -14.14
N GLY A 274 13.66 7.18 -13.51
CA GLY A 274 12.91 5.98 -13.13
C GLY A 274 13.55 5.18 -12.00
N ALA A 275 14.39 5.81 -11.18
CA ALA A 275 15.12 5.14 -10.10
C ALA A 275 14.35 5.05 -8.78
N PHE A 276 13.10 5.55 -8.73
CA PHE A 276 12.23 5.53 -7.55
C PHE A 276 11.06 4.55 -7.73
N THR A 277 10.57 4.00 -6.61
CA THR A 277 9.26 3.33 -6.59
C THR A 277 8.17 4.35 -6.92
N GLN A 278 7.11 3.90 -7.59
CA GLN A 278 5.96 4.76 -7.90
C GLN A 278 5.25 5.22 -6.63
N ASP A 279 5.21 4.35 -5.61
CA ASP A 279 4.60 4.62 -4.32
C ASP A 279 5.35 5.74 -3.56
N ALA A 280 6.69 5.74 -3.58
CA ALA A 280 7.47 6.83 -2.99
C ALA A 280 7.29 8.17 -3.72
N VAL A 281 7.17 8.15 -5.05
CA VAL A 281 6.90 9.37 -5.82
C VAL A 281 5.53 9.95 -5.46
N ALA A 282 4.51 9.10 -5.40
CA ALA A 282 3.16 9.49 -4.99
C ALA A 282 3.13 10.03 -3.55
N SER A 283 3.78 9.31 -2.62
CA SER A 283 3.92 9.71 -1.22
C SER A 283 4.64 11.06 -1.07
N LEU A 284 5.71 11.30 -1.82
CA LEU A 284 6.42 12.58 -1.79
C LEU A 284 5.55 13.73 -2.32
N ALA A 285 4.83 13.52 -3.43
CA ALA A 285 3.93 14.54 -3.97
C ALA A 285 2.80 14.90 -2.98
N GLN A 286 2.20 13.89 -2.35
CA GLN A 286 1.21 14.06 -1.28
C GLN A 286 1.81 14.80 -0.08
N GLY A 287 2.99 14.36 0.38
CA GLY A 287 3.71 14.95 1.51
C GLY A 287 4.07 16.43 1.30
N LEU A 288 4.26 16.86 0.06
CA LEU A 288 4.55 18.25 -0.30
C LEU A 288 3.29 19.08 -0.60
N GLY A 289 2.09 18.48 -0.54
CA GLY A 289 0.82 19.15 -0.82
C GLY A 289 0.64 19.50 -2.30
N LEU A 290 1.04 18.60 -3.21
CA LEU A 290 0.99 18.82 -4.66
C LEU A 290 -0.17 18.09 -5.38
N LEU A 291 -1.00 17.35 -4.62
CA LEU A 291 -2.14 16.57 -5.12
C LEU A 291 -3.48 17.22 -4.76
#